data_AF-T1IUI2-F1
#
_entry.id   AF-T1IUI2-F1
#
_cell.length_a   1.000
_cell.length_b   1.000
_cell.length_c   1.000
_cell.angle_alpha   90.00
_cell.angle_beta   90.00
_cell.angle_gamma   90.00
#
_symmetry.space_group_name_H-M   'P 1'
#
loop_
_entity.id
_entity.type
_entity.pdbx_description
1 polymer ?
#
loop_
_entity_poly.entity_id
_entity_poly.type
_entity_poly.pdbx_seq_one_letter_code
_entity_poly.pdbx_strand_id
1 'polypeptide(L)'
;MESWVCTPFFAKTVIGCFVRIGIGNHNGKPVYRVAEILGVVETAKIYQFGKARINTGFKLGHGRDKRVYRLEFVSNQDFTETEFTKWRENINSQGMNLPTKEEVEKKLRDVVDATNHQFTDEEIGRIVEEKKRFRNYPLKFASKKVQLMKDKELAEINENDGEVRRVKAEIEMLEERAMEFDSMRNSGIHAVRFINERNRKRNREEKIVILKDDQNETYDPWVRKNRMTSKSRDSLLKSSSYLVEKKIGESELGVKSQNDLFSAHDFDIEIDLDLTEAPKRSLGLVV
;
A
#
# COMPACT_ATOMS: atom_id res chain seq x y z
N MET A 1 -11.85 7.80 -9.42
CA MET A 1 -13.07 7.65 -8.58
C MET A 1 -12.71 7.37 -7.12
N GLU A 2 -11.81 6.42 -6.82
CA GLU A 2 -11.38 6.11 -5.44
C GLU A 2 -10.82 7.32 -4.67
N SER A 3 -10.09 8.21 -5.34
CA SER A 3 -9.54 9.43 -4.74
C SER A 3 -10.59 10.45 -4.31
N TRP A 4 -11.76 10.46 -4.95
CA TRP A 4 -12.77 11.50 -4.78
C TRP A 4 -13.99 11.07 -3.98
N VAL A 5 -14.16 9.78 -3.70
CA VAL A 5 -15.41 9.26 -3.10
C VAL A 5 -15.76 9.87 -1.73
N CYS A 6 -14.75 10.33 -0.98
CA CYS A 6 -14.93 11.00 0.32
C CYS A 6 -14.82 12.54 0.22
N THR A 7 -14.78 13.12 -0.97
CA THR A 7 -14.69 14.58 -1.11
C THR A 7 -16.08 15.21 -0.99
N PRO A 8 -16.20 16.39 -0.37
CA PRO A 8 -17.52 17.00 -0.11
C PRO A 8 -18.24 17.41 -1.40
N PHE A 9 -17.50 17.74 -2.46
CA PHE A 9 -18.06 18.10 -3.76
C PHE A 9 -18.31 16.89 -4.68
N PHE A 10 -18.00 15.67 -4.24
CA PHE A 10 -18.09 14.45 -5.05
C PHE A 10 -19.44 14.31 -5.74
N ALA A 11 -20.53 14.41 -4.97
CA ALA A 11 -21.88 14.28 -5.50
C ALA A 11 -22.19 15.31 -6.59
N LYS A 12 -21.79 16.56 -6.39
CA LYS A 12 -22.02 17.63 -7.37
C LYS A 12 -21.23 17.41 -8.67
N THR A 13 -19.98 16.95 -8.55
CA THR A 13 -19.11 16.72 -9.71
C THR A 13 -19.57 15.52 -10.54
N VAL A 14 -19.98 14.41 -9.91
CA VAL A 14 -20.28 13.17 -10.64
C VAL A 14 -21.71 13.07 -11.17
N ILE A 15 -22.67 13.82 -10.62
CA ILE A 15 -24.04 13.85 -11.13
C ILE A 15 -24.05 14.41 -12.55
N GLY A 16 -24.69 13.70 -13.48
CA GLY A 16 -24.72 14.00 -14.91
C GLY A 16 -23.54 13.42 -15.70
N CYS A 17 -22.59 12.75 -15.05
CA CYS A 17 -21.58 11.95 -15.75
C CYS A 17 -22.11 10.57 -16.13
N PHE A 18 -21.44 9.93 -17.09
CA PHE A 18 -21.75 8.56 -17.52
C PHE A 18 -20.72 7.59 -16.97
N VAL A 19 -21.18 6.39 -16.62
CA VAL A 19 -20.33 5.29 -16.14
C VAL A 19 -20.63 4.00 -16.88
N ARG A 20 -19.60 3.16 -16.98
CA ARG A 20 -19.70 1.80 -17.51
C ARG A 20 -19.99 0.85 -16.37
N ILE A 21 -21.21 0.34 -16.31
CA ILE A 21 -21.67 -0.52 -15.21
C ILE A 21 -21.75 -1.98 -15.65
N GLY A 22 -21.16 -2.89 -14.87
CA GLY A 22 -21.29 -4.33 -15.06
C GLY A 22 -22.63 -4.83 -14.50
N ILE A 23 -23.46 -5.45 -15.35
CA ILE A 23 -24.81 -5.92 -14.96
C ILE A 23 -24.81 -7.41 -14.62
N GLY A 24 -23.77 -8.13 -15.03
CA GLY A 24 -23.60 -9.56 -14.78
C GLY A 24 -22.92 -10.23 -15.95
N ASN A 25 -23.10 -11.54 -16.07
CA ASN A 25 -22.49 -12.34 -17.12
C ASN A 25 -23.58 -12.95 -18.03
N HIS A 26 -23.31 -12.98 -19.33
CA HIS A 26 -24.12 -13.67 -20.33
C HIS A 26 -23.22 -14.65 -21.09
N ASN A 27 -23.55 -15.94 -21.06
CA ASN A 27 -22.74 -17.01 -21.67
C ASN A 27 -21.25 -16.95 -21.26
N GLY A 28 -21.01 -16.69 -19.97
CA GLY A 28 -19.65 -16.60 -19.41
C GLY A 28 -18.91 -15.28 -19.69
N LYS A 29 -19.45 -14.37 -20.52
CA LYS A 29 -18.85 -13.07 -20.81
C LYS A 29 -19.49 -11.98 -19.95
N PRO A 30 -18.71 -11.11 -19.28
CA PRO A 30 -19.26 -9.99 -18.53
C PRO A 30 -19.93 -9.00 -19.47
N VAL A 31 -21.14 -8.55 -19.12
CA VAL A 31 -21.96 -7.62 -19.90
C VAL A 31 -22.00 -6.28 -19.19
N TYR A 32 -21.67 -5.24 -19.96
CA TYR A 32 -21.66 -3.86 -19.50
C TYR A 32 -22.74 -3.04 -20.19
N ARG A 33 -23.17 -1.96 -19.53
CA ARG A 33 -24.00 -0.93 -20.15
C ARG A 33 -23.49 0.46 -19.76
N VAL A 34 -23.82 1.43 -20.62
CA VAL A 34 -23.67 2.85 -20.31
C VAL A 34 -24.85 3.28 -19.45
N ALA A 35 -24.57 3.93 -18.33
CA ALA A 35 -25.60 4.49 -17.46
C ALA A 35 -25.20 5.89 -17.00
N GLU A 36 -26.21 6.75 -16.87
CA GLU A 36 -26.06 8.12 -16.37
C GLU A 36 -26.11 8.11 -14.84
N ILE A 37 -25.26 8.89 -14.18
CA ILE A 37 -25.32 9.11 -12.74
C ILE A 37 -26.38 10.17 -12.45
N LEU A 38 -27.52 9.75 -11.93
CA LEU A 38 -28.61 10.63 -11.51
C LEU A 38 -28.42 11.17 -10.09
N GLY A 39 -27.65 10.46 -9.26
CA GLY A 39 -27.47 10.81 -7.86
C GLY A 39 -26.48 9.92 -7.14
N VAL A 40 -26.01 10.41 -5.99
CA VAL A 40 -25.19 9.67 -5.04
C VAL A 40 -26.04 9.41 -3.79
N VAL A 41 -26.08 8.17 -3.33
CA VAL A 41 -26.90 7.74 -2.19
C VAL A 41 -26.06 6.93 -1.22
N GLU A 42 -26.37 6.99 0.07
CA GLU A 42 -25.80 6.06 1.05
C GLU A 42 -26.56 4.73 1.02
N THR A 43 -25.83 3.63 0.98
CA THR A 43 -26.36 2.27 1.05
C THR A 43 -26.23 1.71 2.46
N ALA A 44 -27.06 0.71 2.79
CA ALA A 44 -27.03 0.08 4.11
C ALA A 44 -25.77 -0.77 4.37
N LYS A 45 -25.11 -1.27 3.30
CA LYS A 45 -23.98 -2.19 3.41
C LYS A 45 -22.68 -1.46 3.13
N ILE A 46 -21.79 -1.44 4.11
CA ILE A 46 -20.40 -0.98 3.95
C ILE A 46 -19.63 -2.03 3.15
N TYR A 47 -18.86 -1.59 2.17
CA TYR A 47 -18.02 -2.45 1.34
C TYR A 47 -16.63 -1.84 1.15
N GLN A 48 -15.67 -2.68 0.75
CA GLN A 48 -14.30 -2.25 0.46
C GLN A 48 -14.26 -1.66 -0.95
N PHE A 49 -13.69 -0.47 -1.11
CA PHE A 49 -13.46 0.18 -2.40
C PHE A 49 -12.05 0.77 -2.44
N GLY A 50 -11.18 0.12 -3.21
CA GLY A 50 -9.74 0.39 -3.17
C GLY A 50 -9.18 0.18 -1.76
N LYS A 51 -8.56 1.24 -1.21
CA LYS A 51 -8.01 1.25 0.16
C LYS A 51 -9.02 1.66 1.24
N ALA A 52 -10.16 2.24 0.87
CA ALA A 52 -11.14 2.77 1.82
C ALA A 52 -12.35 1.84 1.96
N ARG A 53 -13.08 1.99 3.08
CA ARG A 53 -14.40 1.38 3.26
C ARG A 53 -15.44 2.47 3.09
N ILE A 54 -16.43 2.21 2.25
CA ILE A 54 -17.48 3.17 1.91
C ILE A 54 -18.84 2.49 1.95
N ASN A 55 -19.89 3.27 2.17
CA ASN A 55 -21.28 2.85 1.98
C ASN A 55 -21.96 3.60 0.83
N THR A 56 -21.25 4.48 0.13
CA THR A 56 -21.76 5.28 -0.99
C THR A 56 -22.17 4.39 -2.17
N GLY A 57 -23.24 4.74 -2.87
CA GLY A 57 -23.71 4.09 -4.08
C GLY A 57 -24.18 5.11 -5.10
N PHE A 58 -24.20 4.71 -6.37
CA PHE A 58 -24.74 5.54 -7.44
C PHE A 58 -26.16 5.13 -7.80
N LYS A 59 -27.05 6.11 -7.86
CA LYS A 59 -28.33 5.98 -8.51
C LYS A 59 -28.10 6.17 -10.00
N LEU A 60 -28.07 5.06 -10.73
CA LEU A 60 -27.81 5.03 -12.16
C LEU A 60 -29.13 4.96 -12.94
N GLY A 61 -29.18 5.70 -14.06
CA GLY A 61 -30.24 5.65 -15.05
C GLY A 61 -29.75 4.98 -16.34
N HIS A 62 -30.45 3.94 -16.80
CA HIS A 62 -30.28 3.37 -18.13
C HIS A 62 -31.63 3.42 -18.84
N GLY A 63 -31.87 4.50 -19.58
CA GLY A 63 -33.22 4.76 -20.04
C GLY A 63 -34.14 5.17 -18.88
N ARG A 64 -35.35 4.61 -18.86
CA ARG A 64 -36.34 4.75 -17.78
C ARG A 64 -35.97 3.92 -16.55
N ASP A 65 -35.11 2.92 -16.69
CA ASP A 65 -34.70 2.07 -15.58
C ASP A 65 -33.74 2.82 -14.67
N LYS A 66 -34.14 2.97 -13.40
CA LYS A 66 -33.34 3.64 -12.37
C LYS A 66 -33.02 2.64 -11.26
N ARG A 67 -31.74 2.44 -10.97
CA ARG A 67 -31.32 1.50 -9.93
C ARG A 67 -30.06 1.98 -9.21
N VAL A 68 -29.96 1.62 -7.93
CA VAL A 68 -28.78 1.91 -7.12
C VAL A 68 -27.77 0.79 -7.30
N TYR A 69 -26.54 1.16 -7.65
CA TYR A 69 -25.40 0.27 -7.77
C TYR A 69 -24.28 0.71 -6.83
N ARG A 70 -23.53 -0.27 -6.30
CA ARG A 70 -22.28 0.00 -5.60
C ARG A 70 -21.20 0.36 -6.60
N LEU A 71 -20.24 1.18 -6.17
CA LEU A 71 -19.14 1.65 -7.02
C LEU A 71 -18.21 0.50 -7.46
N GLU A 72 -18.20 -0.63 -6.75
CA GLU A 72 -17.40 -1.82 -7.11
C GLU A 72 -17.73 -2.40 -8.49
N PHE A 73 -18.94 -2.15 -9.00
CA PHE A 73 -19.39 -2.65 -10.31
C PHE A 73 -19.08 -1.68 -11.45
N VAL A 74 -18.51 -0.51 -11.15
CA VAL A 74 -18.11 0.48 -12.15
C VAL A 74 -16.78 0.06 -12.74
N SER A 75 -16.75 -0.09 -14.06
CA SER A 75 -15.55 -0.43 -14.83
C SER A 75 -14.68 0.80 -15.08
N ASN A 76 -13.36 0.64 -14.99
CA ASN A 76 -12.38 1.66 -15.37
C ASN A 76 -12.07 1.70 -16.89
N GLN A 77 -12.60 0.74 -17.67
CA GLN A 77 -12.46 0.70 -19.12
C GLN A 77 -13.43 1.66 -19.82
N ASP A 78 -13.00 2.15 -20.99
CA ASP A 78 -13.81 3.00 -21.88
C ASP A 78 -15.06 2.29 -22.40
N PHE A 79 -16.01 3.08 -22.89
CA PHE A 79 -17.21 2.57 -23.54
C PHE A 79 -16.88 1.92 -24.88
N THR A 80 -17.43 0.74 -25.12
CA THR A 80 -17.34 0.12 -26.45
C THR A 80 -18.42 0.69 -27.37
N GLU A 81 -18.15 0.71 -28.67
CA GLU A 81 -19.12 1.19 -29.66
C GLU A 81 -20.46 0.43 -29.61
N THR A 82 -20.40 -0.88 -29.31
CA THR A 82 -21.60 -1.71 -29.16
C THR A 82 -22.44 -1.32 -27.94
N GLU A 83 -21.80 -0.94 -26.83
CA GLU A 83 -22.47 -0.49 -25.61
C GLU A 83 -23.12 0.87 -25.83
N PHE A 84 -22.40 1.78 -26.49
CA PHE A 84 -22.89 3.12 -26.82
C PHE A 84 -24.07 3.07 -27.79
N THR A 85 -23.98 2.26 -28.84
CA THR A 85 -25.04 2.11 -29.85
C THR A 85 -26.33 1.59 -29.19
N LYS A 86 -26.23 0.54 -28.35
CA LYS A 86 -27.38 0.01 -27.60
C LYS A 86 -27.98 1.03 -26.64
N TRP A 87 -27.14 1.80 -25.96
CA TRP A 87 -27.60 2.87 -25.08
C TRP A 87 -28.36 3.94 -25.89
N ARG A 88 -27.80 4.41 -27.00
CA ARG A 88 -28.44 5.41 -27.87
C ARG A 88 -29.78 4.93 -28.41
N GLU A 89 -29.85 3.68 -28.88
CA GLU A 89 -31.09 3.04 -29.33
C GLU A 89 -32.14 3.00 -28.22
N ASN A 90 -31.74 2.64 -27.01
CA ASN A 90 -32.63 2.60 -25.84
C ASN A 90 -33.20 3.99 -25.52
N ILE A 91 -32.35 5.01 -25.44
CA ILE A 91 -32.74 6.40 -25.18
C ILE A 91 -33.73 6.91 -26.25
N ASN A 92 -33.42 6.67 -27.53
CA ASN A 92 -34.27 7.08 -28.65
C ASN A 92 -35.61 6.35 -28.64
N SER A 93 -35.62 5.03 -28.37
CA SER A 93 -36.85 4.23 -28.29
C SER A 93 -37.81 4.69 -27.18
N GLN A 94 -37.25 5.31 -26.13
CA GLN A 94 -38.01 5.79 -24.98
C GLN A 94 -38.42 7.27 -25.11
N GLY A 95 -38.05 7.92 -26.21
CA GLY A 95 -38.35 9.34 -26.47
C GLY A 95 -37.61 10.29 -25.53
N MET A 96 -36.43 9.90 -25.03
CA MET A 96 -35.61 10.77 -24.20
C MET A 96 -34.55 11.48 -25.03
N ASN A 97 -34.16 12.67 -24.58
CA ASN A 97 -33.17 13.48 -25.29
C ASN A 97 -31.76 12.95 -25.02
N LEU A 98 -30.95 12.92 -26.07
CA LEU A 98 -29.53 12.67 -25.97
C LEU A 98 -28.84 13.92 -25.38
N PRO A 99 -27.79 13.76 -24.55
CA PRO A 99 -26.99 14.87 -24.07
C PRO A 99 -26.43 15.67 -25.25
N THR A 100 -26.51 16.99 -25.17
CA THR A 100 -25.92 17.87 -26.17
C THR A 100 -24.40 17.89 -26.04
N LYS A 101 -23.69 18.18 -27.14
CA LYS A 101 -22.23 18.29 -27.13
C LYS A 101 -21.76 19.37 -26.15
N GLU A 102 -22.49 20.48 -26.06
CA GLU A 102 -22.18 21.59 -25.14
C GLU A 102 -22.28 21.17 -23.66
N GLU A 103 -23.29 20.38 -23.30
CA GLU A 103 -23.44 19.84 -21.94
C GLU A 103 -22.28 18.90 -21.58
N VAL A 104 -21.89 18.04 -22.52
CA VAL A 104 -20.74 17.13 -22.33
C VAL A 104 -19.44 17.91 -22.15
N GLU A 105 -19.20 18.93 -22.99
CA GLU A 105 -18.01 19.78 -22.88
C GLU A 105 -17.99 20.59 -21.57
N LYS A 106 -19.15 21.11 -21.15
CA LYS A 106 -19.28 21.79 -19.86
C LYS A 106 -18.96 20.83 -18.71
N LYS A 107 -19.50 19.62 -18.75
CA LYS A 107 -19.28 18.63 -17.70
C LYS A 107 -17.84 18.14 -17.66
N LEU A 108 -17.18 18.05 -18.82
CA LEU A 108 -15.76 17.75 -18.91
C LEU A 108 -14.92 18.83 -18.20
N ARG A 109 -15.24 20.11 -18.41
CA ARG A 109 -14.58 21.21 -17.68
C ARG A 109 -14.78 21.08 -16.17
N ASP A 110 -16.01 20.83 -15.71
CA ASP A 110 -16.29 20.64 -14.27
C ASP A 110 -15.45 19.50 -13.66
N VAL A 111 -15.20 18.42 -14.40
CA VAL A 111 -14.37 17.28 -13.95
C VAL A 111 -12.88 17.65 -13.91
N VAL A 112 -12.40 18.40 -14.91
CA VAL A 112 -11.02 18.90 -14.94
C VAL A 112 -10.77 19.88 -13.78
N ASP A 113 -11.70 20.79 -13.53
CA ASP A 113 -11.63 21.75 -12.42
C ASP A 113 -11.64 21.02 -11.07
N ALA A 114 -12.50 20.02 -10.90
CA ALA A 114 -12.52 19.17 -9.71
C ALA A 114 -11.23 18.35 -9.52
N THR A 115 -10.52 18.02 -10.60
CA THR A 115 -9.22 17.31 -10.53
C THR A 115 -8.11 18.23 -10.04
N ASN A 116 -8.15 19.50 -10.43
CA ASN A 116 -7.16 20.51 -10.08
C ASN A 116 -7.53 21.30 -8.82
N HIS A 117 -8.65 20.97 -8.17
CA HIS A 117 -9.13 21.64 -6.97
C HIS A 117 -8.11 21.53 -5.83
N GLN A 118 -7.80 22.66 -5.21
CA GLN A 118 -6.96 22.71 -4.02
C GLN A 118 -7.85 22.60 -2.79
N PHE A 119 -7.64 21.55 -2.00
CA PHE A 119 -8.42 21.29 -0.80
C PHE A 119 -8.10 22.30 0.29
N THR A 120 -9.15 22.83 0.93
CA THR A 120 -8.99 23.64 2.15
C THR A 120 -8.80 22.75 3.38
N ASP A 121 -8.24 23.30 4.46
CA ASP A 121 -8.02 22.55 5.71
C ASP A 121 -9.33 21.97 6.28
N GLU A 122 -10.44 22.71 6.13
CA GLU A 122 -11.77 22.24 6.53
C GLU A 122 -12.24 21.03 5.72
N GLU A 123 -12.03 21.06 4.40
CA GLU A 123 -12.38 19.95 3.51
C GLU A 123 -11.54 18.71 3.80
N ILE A 124 -10.24 18.90 4.06
CA ILE A 124 -9.33 17.83 4.47
C ILE A 124 -9.81 17.22 5.79
N GLY A 125 -10.21 18.04 6.76
CA GLY A 125 -10.81 17.59 8.01
C GLY A 125 -12.00 16.67 7.80
N ARG A 126 -12.95 17.08 6.95
CA ARG A 126 -14.13 16.25 6.60
C ARG A 126 -13.76 14.94 5.90
N ILE A 127 -12.82 14.99 4.95
CA ILE A 127 -12.34 13.79 4.25
C ILE A 127 -11.73 12.79 5.25
N VAL A 128 -10.94 13.28 6.20
CA VAL A 128 -10.31 12.45 7.23
C VAL A 128 -11.36 11.86 8.17
N GLU A 129 -12.38 12.63 8.54
CA GLU A 129 -13.47 12.18 9.39
C GLU A 129 -14.33 11.09 8.72
N GLU A 130 -14.71 11.28 7.45
CA GLU A 130 -15.42 10.25 6.68
C GLU A 130 -14.59 8.98 6.52
N LYS A 131 -13.29 9.10 6.22
CA LYS A 131 -12.40 7.94 6.13
C LYS A 131 -12.25 7.22 7.48
N LYS A 132 -12.36 7.93 8.61
CA LYS A 132 -12.38 7.33 9.95
C LYS A 132 -13.71 6.65 10.26
N ARG A 133 -14.85 7.19 9.80
CA ARG A 133 -16.20 6.70 10.09
C ARG A 133 -16.38 5.20 9.84
N PHE A 134 -15.83 4.68 8.74
CA PHE A 134 -15.95 3.27 8.36
C PHE A 134 -14.70 2.44 8.68
N ARG A 135 -13.72 3.04 9.38
CA ARG A 135 -12.50 2.36 9.75
C ARG A 135 -12.70 1.66 11.08
N ASN A 136 -12.55 0.34 11.08
CA ASN A 136 -12.76 -0.47 12.29
C ASN A 136 -11.65 -0.30 13.34
N TYR A 137 -10.52 0.36 13.03
CA TYR A 137 -9.38 0.43 13.94
C TYR A 137 -8.58 1.74 13.84
N PRO A 138 -7.99 2.25 14.93
CA PRO A 138 -6.98 3.31 14.88
C PRO A 138 -5.75 2.88 14.06
N LEU A 139 -5.31 3.72 13.12
CA LEU A 139 -4.10 3.49 12.31
C LEU A 139 -2.81 3.56 13.11
N LYS A 140 -2.81 4.30 14.22
CA LYS A 140 -1.63 4.53 15.05
C LYS A 140 -1.91 3.98 16.44
N PHE A 141 -1.75 2.66 16.59
CA PHE A 141 -1.79 1.99 17.89
C PHE A 141 -0.89 2.70 18.90
N ALA A 142 0.33 3.10 18.47
CA ALA A 142 1.25 3.88 19.27
C ALA A 142 0.67 5.22 19.76
N SER A 143 0.06 6.03 18.90
CA SER A 143 -0.50 7.33 19.29
C SER A 143 -1.69 7.18 20.25
N LYS A 144 -2.55 6.18 20.02
CA LYS A 144 -3.69 5.90 20.91
C LYS A 144 -3.21 5.31 22.24
N LYS A 145 -2.17 4.46 22.24
CA LYS A 145 -1.50 3.97 23.45
C LYS A 145 -0.90 5.13 24.26
N VAL A 146 -0.20 6.06 23.62
CA VAL A 146 0.34 7.25 24.30
C VAL A 146 -0.77 8.12 24.91
N GLN A 147 -1.89 8.31 24.21
CA GLN A 147 -3.03 9.02 24.77
C GLN A 147 -3.62 8.29 25.98
N LEU A 148 -3.86 6.97 25.87
CA LEU A 148 -4.39 6.17 26.97
C LEU A 148 -3.44 6.09 28.17
N MET A 149 -2.12 6.09 27.94
CA MET A 149 -1.14 6.17 29.03
C MET A 149 -1.26 7.49 29.80
N LYS A 150 -1.40 8.63 29.09
CA LYS A 150 -1.63 9.93 29.72
C LYS A 150 -2.95 9.97 30.50
N ASP A 151 -4.02 9.42 29.92
CA ASP A 151 -5.34 9.37 30.56
C ASP A 151 -5.29 8.49 31.82
N LYS A 152 -4.52 7.40 31.81
CA LYS A 152 -4.26 6.56 32.98
C LYS A 152 -3.50 7.33 34.06
N GLU A 153 -2.42 8.03 33.72
CA GLU A 153 -1.66 8.84 34.67
C GLU A 153 -2.53 9.92 35.32
N LEU A 154 -3.38 10.59 34.54
CA LEU A 154 -4.34 11.57 35.07
C LEU A 154 -5.39 10.93 36.00
N ALA A 155 -5.87 9.72 35.68
CA ALA A 155 -6.81 8.99 36.53
C ALA A 155 -6.15 8.50 37.84
N GLU A 156 -4.87 8.12 37.79
CA GLU A 156 -4.07 7.76 38.97
C GLU A 156 -3.82 8.99 39.87
N ILE A 157 -3.55 10.16 39.27
CA ILE A 157 -3.43 11.44 40.01
C ILE A 157 -4.75 11.82 40.70
N ASN A 158 -5.88 11.59 40.04
CA ASN A 158 -7.21 11.91 40.57
C ASN A 158 -7.76 10.83 41.53
N GLU A 159 -6.97 9.81 41.89
CA GLU A 159 -7.35 8.68 42.76
C GLU A 159 -8.64 7.97 42.32
N ASN A 160 -8.93 7.98 41.01
CA ASN A 160 -10.11 7.33 40.45
C ASN A 160 -9.77 5.93 39.95
N ASP A 161 -9.70 4.99 40.88
CA ASP A 161 -9.36 3.58 40.61
C ASP A 161 -10.27 2.89 39.58
N GLY A 162 -11.52 3.35 39.46
CA GLY A 162 -12.46 2.84 38.46
C GLY A 162 -12.03 3.17 37.03
N GLU A 163 -11.66 4.44 36.80
CA GLU A 163 -11.17 4.89 35.49
C GLU A 163 -9.79 4.31 35.17
N VAL A 164 -8.90 4.18 36.16
CA VAL A 164 -7.60 3.53 35.98
C VAL A 164 -7.76 2.09 35.49
N ARG A 165 -8.69 1.32 36.07
CA ARG A 165 -8.97 -0.06 35.63
C ARG A 165 -9.53 -0.09 34.21
N ARG A 166 -10.44 0.82 33.88
CA ARG A 166 -11.04 0.94 32.54
C ARG A 166 -9.98 1.24 31.48
N VAL A 167 -9.12 2.23 31.73
CA VAL A 167 -8.07 2.64 30.79
C VAL A 167 -6.99 1.56 30.67
N LYS A 168 -6.62 0.86 31.75
CA LYS A 168 -5.70 -0.30 31.69
C LYS A 168 -6.25 -1.42 30.80
N ALA A 169 -7.53 -1.76 30.93
CA ALA A 169 -8.17 -2.74 30.04
C ALA A 169 -8.21 -2.26 28.58
N GLU A 170 -8.43 -0.96 28.34
CA GLU A 170 -8.39 -0.38 26.98
C GLU A 170 -6.99 -0.44 26.36
N ILE A 171 -5.93 -0.27 27.17
CA ILE A 171 -4.53 -0.45 26.73
C ILE A 171 -4.25 -1.91 26.36
N GLU A 172 -4.66 -2.86 27.21
CA GLU A 172 -4.43 -4.29 26.98
C GLU A 172 -5.13 -4.78 25.71
N MET A 173 -6.41 -4.45 25.51
CA MET A 173 -7.13 -4.77 24.27
C MET A 173 -6.46 -4.14 23.03
N LEU A 174 -5.89 -2.96 23.17
CA LEU A 174 -5.20 -2.27 22.08
C LEU A 174 -3.86 -2.95 21.74
N GLU A 175 -3.14 -3.45 22.73
CA GLU A 175 -1.89 -4.22 22.57
C GLU A 175 -2.13 -5.60 21.98
N GLU A 176 -3.12 -6.35 22.50
CA GLU A 176 -3.50 -7.66 21.99
C GLU A 176 -3.83 -7.60 20.50
N ARG A 177 -4.62 -6.59 20.10
CA ARG A 177 -4.96 -6.40 18.70
C ARG A 177 -3.78 -5.93 17.85
N ALA A 178 -2.89 -5.10 18.40
CA ALA A 178 -1.67 -4.72 17.69
C ALA A 178 -0.81 -5.96 17.38
N MET A 179 -0.72 -6.88 18.33
CA MET A 179 -0.02 -8.17 18.16
C MET A 179 -0.68 -9.06 17.11
N GLU A 180 -2.02 -9.15 17.08
CA GLU A 180 -2.72 -9.89 16.01
C GLU A 180 -2.42 -9.31 14.61
N PHE A 181 -2.46 -8.00 14.47
CA PHE A 181 -2.16 -7.34 13.19
C PHE A 181 -0.71 -7.54 12.76
N ASP A 182 0.24 -7.44 13.69
CA ASP A 182 1.66 -7.69 13.41
C ASP A 182 1.90 -9.16 13.03
N SER A 183 1.27 -10.11 13.73
CA SER A 183 1.30 -11.53 13.40
C SER A 183 0.75 -11.82 12.00
N MET A 184 -0.38 -11.21 11.63
CA MET A 184 -0.94 -11.34 10.27
C MET A 184 -0.01 -10.78 9.20
N ARG A 185 0.59 -9.60 9.42
CA ARG A 185 1.52 -8.96 8.47
C ARG A 185 2.82 -9.74 8.34
N ASN A 186 3.34 -10.27 9.46
CA ASN A 186 4.61 -10.98 9.51
C ASN A 186 4.50 -12.48 9.23
N SER A 187 3.28 -13.03 9.07
CA SER A 187 3.07 -14.47 8.77
C SER A 187 3.89 -14.99 7.58
N GLY A 188 4.02 -14.20 6.50
CA GLY A 188 4.87 -14.52 5.35
C GLY A 188 6.36 -14.17 5.55
N ILE A 189 6.65 -13.20 6.41
CA ILE A 189 8.01 -12.68 6.68
C ILE A 189 8.75 -13.57 7.69
N HIS A 190 8.04 -14.24 8.61
CA HIS A 190 8.64 -15.14 9.61
C HIS A 190 9.44 -16.28 8.97
N ALA A 191 8.96 -16.84 7.84
CA ALA A 191 9.69 -17.85 7.09
C ALA A 191 11.01 -17.30 6.52
N VAL A 192 10.98 -16.09 5.97
CA VAL A 192 12.15 -15.41 5.39
C VAL A 192 13.14 -14.99 6.49
N ARG A 193 12.66 -14.52 7.64
CA ARG A 193 13.49 -14.18 8.81
C ARG A 193 14.24 -15.40 9.33
N PHE A 194 13.56 -16.55 9.46
CA PHE A 194 14.18 -17.80 9.89
C PHE A 194 15.25 -18.29 8.90
N ILE A 195 14.99 -18.17 7.59
CA ILE A 195 15.96 -18.53 6.55
C ILE A 195 17.18 -17.58 6.59
N ASN A 196 16.96 -16.28 6.71
CA ASN A 196 18.03 -15.28 6.77
C ASN A 196 18.87 -15.43 8.04
N GLU A 197 18.24 -15.68 9.19
CA GLU A 197 18.92 -15.94 10.46
C GLU A 197 19.77 -17.21 10.40
N ARG A 198 19.22 -18.29 9.81
CA ARG A 198 19.96 -19.52 9.57
C ARG A 198 21.15 -19.31 8.64
N ASN A 199 21.00 -18.52 7.57
CA ASN A 199 22.09 -18.18 6.66
C ASN A 199 23.17 -17.32 7.35
N ARG A 200 22.78 -16.34 8.17
CA ARG A 200 23.74 -15.56 8.97
C ARG A 200 24.52 -16.44 9.95
N LYS A 201 23.84 -17.39 10.60
CA LYS A 201 24.48 -18.34 11.52
C LYS A 201 25.44 -19.27 10.79
N ARG A 202 25.03 -19.85 9.65
CA ARG A 202 25.88 -20.69 8.81
C ARG A 202 27.11 -19.94 8.30
N ASN A 203 26.94 -18.73 7.76
CA ASN A 203 28.07 -17.92 7.30
C ASN A 203 29.05 -17.59 8.44
N ARG A 204 28.55 -17.39 9.67
CA ARG A 204 29.39 -17.16 10.84
C ARG A 204 30.19 -18.41 11.22
N GLU A 205 29.54 -19.57 11.22
CA GLU A 205 30.17 -20.86 11.51
C GLU A 205 31.19 -21.24 10.44
N GLU A 206 30.86 -21.10 9.16
CA GLU A 206 31.77 -21.32 8.03
C GLU A 206 32.98 -20.38 8.09
N LYS A 207 32.76 -19.09 8.42
CA LYS A 207 33.86 -18.15 8.63
C LYS A 207 34.76 -18.57 9.80
N ILE A 208 34.20 -19.10 10.88
CA ILE A 208 34.99 -19.62 12.01
C ILE A 208 35.78 -20.88 11.61
N VAL A 209 35.22 -21.76 10.78
CA VAL A 209 35.90 -22.96 10.28
C VAL A 209 37.05 -22.58 9.35
N ILE A 210 36.82 -21.69 8.38
CA ILE A 210 37.87 -21.18 7.47
C ILE A 210 39.02 -20.55 8.28
N LEU A 211 38.71 -19.73 9.29
CA LEU A 211 39.72 -19.14 10.17
C LEU A 211 40.50 -20.16 11.00
N LYS A 212 39.94 -21.34 11.28
CA LYS A 212 40.64 -22.43 11.99
C LYS A 212 41.52 -23.25 11.06
N ASP A 213 41.09 -23.48 9.82
CA ASP A 213 41.89 -24.16 8.81
C ASP A 213 43.09 -23.29 8.38
N ASP A 214 42.92 -21.97 8.26
CA ASP A 214 44.00 -21.00 7.99
C ASP A 214 45.08 -20.93 9.09
N GLN A 215 44.79 -21.36 10.32
CA GLN A 215 45.79 -21.43 11.40
C GLN A 215 46.74 -22.63 11.26
N ASN A 216 46.41 -23.61 10.40
CA ASN A 216 47.18 -24.85 10.22
C ASN A 216 48.13 -24.80 9.01
N GLU A 217 47.97 -23.83 8.10
CA GLU A 217 48.89 -23.61 6.99
C GLU A 217 49.68 -22.31 7.20
N THR A 218 50.99 -22.42 7.43
CA THR A 218 51.91 -21.28 7.40
C THR A 218 52.09 -20.79 5.96
N TYR A 219 51.11 -20.08 5.43
CA TYR A 219 51.21 -19.36 4.16
C TYR A 219 51.16 -17.85 4.43
N ASP A 220 52.26 -17.15 4.17
CA ASP A 220 52.36 -15.70 4.32
C ASP A 220 51.77 -15.00 3.08
N PRO A 221 50.60 -14.32 3.19
CA PRO A 221 49.90 -13.74 2.05
C PRO A 221 50.55 -12.46 1.49
N TRP A 222 51.64 -11.94 2.09
CA TRP A 222 52.27 -10.68 1.69
C TRP A 222 53.72 -10.78 1.19
N VAL A 223 54.21 -11.99 0.87
CA VAL A 223 55.50 -12.11 0.17
C VAL A 223 55.30 -11.88 -1.32
N ARG A 224 55.39 -10.61 -1.76
CA ARG A 224 55.50 -10.29 -3.19
C ARG A 224 56.81 -10.86 -3.73
N LYS A 225 56.70 -11.94 -4.51
CA LYS A 225 57.81 -12.63 -5.17
C LYS A 225 58.61 -11.65 -6.04
N ASN A 226 59.74 -11.16 -5.54
CA ASN A 226 60.75 -10.48 -6.35
C ASN A 226 61.28 -11.49 -7.38
N ARG A 227 60.81 -11.39 -8.63
CA ARG A 227 61.35 -12.16 -9.75
C ARG A 227 62.12 -11.22 -10.66
N MET A 228 63.43 -11.10 -10.43
CA MET A 228 64.34 -10.68 -11.51
C MET A 228 64.38 -11.77 -12.58
N THR A 229 64.45 -11.31 -13.83
CA THR A 229 64.39 -12.11 -15.04
C THR A 229 65.60 -13.05 -15.18
N SER A 230 65.36 -14.34 -15.40
CA SER A 230 65.96 -15.07 -16.52
C SER A 230 65.39 -16.49 -16.65
N LYS A 231 65.03 -16.80 -17.91
CA LYS A 231 64.92 -18.09 -18.60
C LYS A 231 64.86 -19.38 -17.75
N SER A 232 63.73 -20.09 -17.87
CA SER A 232 63.64 -21.43 -18.50
C SER A 232 62.62 -22.36 -17.83
N ARG A 233 61.93 -23.10 -18.71
CA ARG A 233 61.24 -24.40 -18.56
C ARG A 233 59.79 -24.42 -18.06
N ASP A 234 58.94 -24.80 -19.03
CA ASP A 234 57.72 -25.58 -18.88
C ASP A 234 57.76 -26.56 -17.70
N SER A 235 56.70 -26.57 -16.89
CA SER A 235 55.73 -27.67 -16.92
C SER A 235 54.61 -27.48 -15.89
N LEU A 236 53.41 -27.93 -16.29
CA LEU A 236 52.24 -28.27 -15.48
C LEU A 236 51.11 -27.24 -15.29
N LEU A 237 50.34 -27.11 -16.36
CA LEU A 237 48.88 -27.04 -16.33
C LEU A 237 48.28 -28.36 -15.82
N LYS A 238 47.62 -28.30 -14.66
CA LYS A 238 46.43 -29.06 -14.19
C LYS A 238 46.46 -28.96 -12.66
N SER A 239 45.54 -28.26 -11.99
CA SER A 239 44.09 -28.50 -12.00
C SER A 239 43.39 -27.36 -11.24
N SER A 240 42.13 -27.07 -11.59
CA SER A 240 41.12 -26.37 -10.75
C SER A 240 41.41 -24.89 -10.44
N SER A 241 40.99 -23.86 -11.19
CA SER A 241 39.78 -23.60 -11.97
C SER A 241 38.43 -23.48 -11.22
N TYR A 242 38.39 -23.06 -9.95
CA TYR A 242 37.16 -22.45 -9.41
C TYR A 242 37.56 -21.49 -8.28
N LEU A 243 37.57 -20.18 -8.56
CA LEU A 243 37.41 -19.10 -7.59
C LEU A 243 37.43 -17.78 -8.37
N VAL A 244 36.23 -17.29 -8.70
CA VAL A 244 36.04 -15.91 -9.14
C VAL A 244 35.83 -15.06 -7.90
N GLU A 245 36.75 -14.14 -7.72
CA GLU A 245 36.79 -13.11 -6.69
C GLU A 245 35.51 -12.26 -6.67
N LYS A 246 35.05 -11.91 -5.46
CA LYS A 246 34.44 -10.59 -5.26
C LYS A 246 34.82 -10.01 -3.92
N LYS A 247 35.46 -8.84 -4.02
CA LYS A 247 36.10 -8.05 -2.97
C LYS A 247 35.17 -7.68 -1.81
N ILE A 248 35.80 -7.68 -0.64
CA ILE A 248 35.35 -7.14 0.65
C ILE A 248 35.46 -5.61 0.62
N GLY A 249 34.45 -4.94 1.19
CA GLY A 249 34.56 -3.60 1.77
C GLY A 249 34.25 -3.72 3.26
N GLU A 250 35.08 -3.07 4.07
CA GLU A 250 35.40 -3.33 5.48
C GLU A 250 34.28 -3.01 6.49
N SER A 251 34.31 -3.73 7.62
CA SER A 251 33.66 -3.30 8.87
C SER A 251 34.58 -3.61 10.04
N GLU A 252 35.03 -2.56 10.73
CA GLU A 252 35.86 -2.61 11.93
C GLU A 252 35.14 -3.31 13.11
N LEU A 253 35.95 -3.98 13.93
CA LEU A 253 35.56 -4.72 15.12
C LEU A 253 35.34 -3.79 16.32
N GLY A 254 34.22 -4.00 17.01
CA GLY A 254 34.02 -3.56 18.38
C GLY A 254 33.29 -4.64 19.18
N VAL A 255 34.05 -5.43 19.96
CA VAL A 255 33.50 -6.34 20.97
C VAL A 255 33.42 -5.60 22.30
N LYS A 256 32.24 -5.56 22.93
CA LYS A 256 32.11 -5.63 24.39
C LYS A 256 30.73 -6.16 24.77
N SER A 257 30.75 -7.28 25.48
CA SER A 257 29.61 -7.87 26.18
C SER A 257 29.39 -7.13 27.49
N GLN A 258 28.16 -6.69 27.75
CA GLN A 258 27.57 -6.62 29.09
C GLN A 258 26.05 -6.46 28.97
N ASN A 259 25.32 -7.48 29.41
CA ASN A 259 23.87 -7.52 29.68
C ASN A 259 22.98 -6.66 28.78
N ASP A 260 22.63 -7.20 27.62
CA ASP A 260 21.60 -6.59 26.78
C ASP A 260 20.21 -7.03 27.27
N LEU A 261 19.70 -6.34 28.29
CA LEU A 261 18.33 -6.48 28.79
C LEU A 261 17.29 -5.87 27.82
N PHE A 262 17.72 -5.36 26.66
CA PHE A 262 16.89 -4.70 25.65
C PHE A 262 16.65 -5.53 24.38
N SER A 263 17.26 -6.72 24.24
CA SER A 263 17.06 -7.55 23.04
C SER A 263 15.62 -8.10 22.87
N ALA A 264 14.71 -7.84 23.82
CA ALA A 264 13.32 -8.28 23.78
C ALA A 264 12.34 -7.25 23.18
N HIS A 265 12.78 -6.01 22.91
CA HIS A 265 11.91 -4.99 22.32
C HIS A 265 12.65 -4.20 21.23
N ASP A 266 12.73 -4.82 20.05
CA ASP A 266 13.14 -4.16 18.81
C ASP A 266 11.97 -3.29 18.32
N PHE A 267 11.87 -2.05 18.82
CA PHE A 267 10.94 -1.05 18.29
C PHE A 267 11.57 -0.41 17.05
N ASP A 268 11.52 -1.11 15.92
CA ASP A 268 11.78 -0.50 14.62
C ASP A 268 10.60 0.44 14.28
N ILE A 269 10.76 1.71 14.64
CA ILE A 269 9.92 2.79 14.12
C ILE A 269 10.43 3.09 12.71
N GLU A 270 9.77 2.55 11.70
CA GLU A 270 9.96 2.99 10.31
C GLU A 270 9.47 4.46 10.21
N ILE A 271 10.42 5.39 10.03
CA ILE A 271 10.13 6.77 9.64
C ILE A 271 10.00 6.77 8.12
N ASP A 272 8.76 6.78 7.62
CA ASP A 272 8.48 6.98 6.19
C ASP A 272 8.82 8.42 5.79
N LEU A 273 10.03 8.62 5.29
CA LEU A 273 10.48 9.82 4.58
C LEU A 273 10.31 9.56 3.07
N ASP A 274 9.10 9.82 2.56
CA ASP A 274 8.82 9.78 1.11
C ASP A 274 9.51 10.97 0.40
N LEU A 275 10.76 10.76 -0.02
CA LEU A 275 11.44 11.61 -0.98
C LEU A 275 11.00 11.26 -2.40
N THR A 276 10.00 12.00 -2.88
CA THR A 276 9.78 12.41 -4.28
C THR A 276 10.00 11.36 -5.38
N GLU A 277 8.90 10.75 -5.86
CA GLU A 277 8.81 10.35 -7.26
C GLU A 277 8.00 11.38 -8.05
N ALA A 278 8.71 12.20 -8.83
CA ALA A 278 8.10 13.07 -9.83
C ALA A 278 7.50 12.21 -10.98
N PRO A 279 6.26 12.48 -11.42
CA PRO A 279 5.67 11.73 -12.53
C PRO A 279 6.32 12.14 -13.86
N LYS A 280 6.98 11.18 -14.52
CA LYS A 280 7.42 11.31 -15.92
C LYS A 280 6.18 11.41 -16.82
N ARG A 281 5.95 12.59 -17.40
CA ARG A 281 4.99 12.81 -18.49
C ARG A 281 5.55 12.20 -19.78
N SER A 282 4.95 11.12 -20.27
CA SER A 282 5.09 10.70 -21.67
C SER A 282 3.97 11.32 -22.49
N LEU A 283 4.31 12.37 -23.26
CA LEU A 283 3.48 12.89 -24.34
C LEU A 283 3.53 11.90 -25.50
N GLY A 284 2.44 11.16 -25.71
CA GLY A 284 2.19 10.38 -26.91
C GLY A 284 1.14 11.11 -27.75
N LEU A 285 1.61 11.88 -28.72
CA LEU A 285 0.83 12.57 -29.73
C LEU A 285 0.56 11.59 -30.88
N VAL A 286 -0.70 11.24 -31.13
CA VAL A 286 -1.13 10.63 -32.40
C VAL A 286 -2.54 11.16 -32.72
N VAL A 287 -2.57 12.02 -33.74
CA VAL A 287 -3.67 12.48 -34.63
C VAL A 287 -5.10 12.44 -34.12
#